data_AF-A0A086ZTS9-F1
#
_entry.id   AF-A0A086ZTS9-F1
#
_cell.length_a   1.000
_cell.length_b   1.000
_cell.length_c   1.000
_cell.angle_alpha   90.00
_cell.angle_beta   90.00
_cell.angle_gamma   90.00
#
_symmetry.space_group_name_H-M   'P 1'
#
loop_
_entity.id
_entity.type
_entity.pdbx_description
1 polymer ?
#
loop_
_entity_poly.entity_id
_entity_poly.type
_entity_poly.pdbx_seq_one_letter_code
_entity_poly.pdbx_strand_id
1 'polypeptide(L)' 'MNTKPLLAISALAALAWLLTHTGCAHPITNLLALAAYTIAGSLLLLPNATAWFTTSLKSLGDDDNE' A
#
# COMPACT_ATOMS: atom_id res chain seq x y z
N MET A 1 13.53 14.51 5.35
CA MET A 1 13.23 14.19 3.94
C MET A 1 11.91 13.42 3.92
N ASN A 2 10.81 14.03 3.47
CA ASN A 2 9.47 13.42 3.55
C ASN A 2 9.35 12.30 2.50
N THR A 3 9.39 11.04 2.92
CA THR A 3 9.37 9.86 2.03
C THR A 3 7.98 9.52 1.49
N LYS A 4 6.91 9.97 2.16
CA LYS A 4 5.50 9.73 1.78
C LYS A 4 5.16 10.07 0.31
N PRO A 5 5.50 11.26 -0.22
CA PRO A 5 5.26 11.57 -1.64
C PRO A 5 6.07 10.70 -2.60
N LEU A 6 7.28 10.29 -2.19
CA LEU A 6 8.14 9.43 -3.00
C LEU A 6 7.52 8.04 -3.22
N LEU A 7 6.94 7.47 -2.16
CA LEU A 7 6.21 6.19 -2.24
C LEU A 7 4.96 6.32 -3.13
N ALA A 8 4.21 7.42 -3.02
CA ALA A 8 3.02 7.65 -3.85
C ALA A 8 3.38 7.78 -5.33
N ILE A 9 4.43 8.52 -5.66
CA ILE A 9 4.93 8.68 -7.04
C ILE A 9 5.42 7.33 -7.58
N SER A 10 6.13 6.54 -6.76
CA SER A 10 6.58 5.20 -7.14
C SER A 10 5.40 4.25 -7.42
N ALA A 11 4.33 4.30 -6.62
CA ALA A 11 3.13 3.49 -6.84
C ALA A 11 2.38 3.89 -8.13
N LEU A 12 2.24 5.19 -8.40
CA LEU A 12 1.64 5.71 -9.64
C LEU A 12 2.47 5.34 -10.88
N ALA A 13 3.80 5.45 -10.79
CA ALA A 13 4.71 5.06 -11.86
C ALA A 13 4.64 3.55 -12.14
N ALA A 14 4.58 2.71 -11.09
CA ALA A 14 4.43 1.27 -11.24
C ALA A 14 3.09 0.89 -11.89
N LEU A 15 1.99 1.56 -11.52
CA LEU A 15 0.67 1.33 -12.11
C LEU A 15 0.61 1.75 -13.59
N ALA A 16 1.16 2.92 -13.92
CA ALA A 16 1.29 3.39 -15.30
C ALA A 16 2.17 2.44 -16.16
N TRP A 17 3.20 1.86 -15.54
CA TRP A 17 4.07 0.86 -16.17
C TRP A 17 3.33 -0.46 -16.45
N LEU A 18 2.49 -0.94 -15.52
CA LEU A 18 1.63 -2.11 -15.74
C LEU A 18 0.62 -1.90 -16.87
N LEU A 19 0.08 -0.69 -17.01
CA LEU A 19 -0.89 -0.36 -18.06
C LEU A 19 -0.25 -0.24 -19.45
N THR A 20 1.06 -0.03 -19.54
CA THR A 20 1.75 0.14 -20.82
C THR A 20 2.05 -1.21 -21.46
N HIS A 21 1.72 -1.36 -22.74
CA HIS A 21 1.87 -2.61 -23.52
C HIS A 21 3.29 -3.23 -23.45
N THR A 22 4.33 -2.42 -23.25
CA THR A 22 5.73 -2.87 -23.07
C THR A 22 5.98 -3.59 -21.73
N GLY A 23 5.22 -3.27 -20.68
CA GLY A 23 5.33 -3.93 -19.38
C GLY A 23 4.79 -5.37 -19.40
N CYS A 24 3.78 -5.63 -20.23
CA CYS A 24 3.17 -6.96 -20.38
C CYS A 24 4.09 -7.95 -21.11
N ALA A 25 4.98 -7.46 -21.97
CA ALA A 25 5.94 -8.27 -22.71
C ALA A 25 7.13 -8.76 -21.84
N HIS A 26 7.37 -8.14 -20.68
CA HIS A 26 8.44 -8.55 -19.75
C HIS A 26 7.87 -9.03 -18.41
N PRO A 27 7.72 -10.35 -18.19
CA PRO A 27 7.07 -10.90 -17.01
C PRO A 27 7.78 -10.54 -15.69
N ILE A 28 9.11 -10.40 -15.73
CA ILE A 28 9.94 -10.01 -14.57
C ILE A 28 9.68 -8.56 -14.16
N THR A 29 9.59 -7.65 -15.12
CA THR A 29 9.37 -6.22 -14.83
C THR A 29 7.95 -5.97 -14.33
N ASN A 30 6.98 -6.76 -14.81
CA ASN A 30 5.61 -6.77 -14.30
C ASN A 30 5.53 -7.22 -12.83
N LEU A 31 6.23 -8.30 -12.46
CA LEU A 31 6.32 -8.76 -11.07
C LEU A 31 7.00 -7.73 -10.16
N LEU A 32 8.06 -7.08 -10.65
CA LEU A 32 8.76 -6.05 -9.87
C LEU A 32 7.89 -4.80 -9.66
N ALA A 33 7.13 -4.38 -10.67
CA ALA A 33 6.20 -3.28 -10.57
C ALA A 33 5.02 -3.61 -9.62
N LEU A 34 4.51 -4.84 -9.66
CA LEU A 34 3.47 -5.31 -8.73
C LEU A 34 4.00 -5.37 -7.29
N ALA A 35 5.21 -5.87 -7.08
CA ALA A 35 5.87 -5.90 -5.76
C ALA A 35 6.11 -4.49 -5.23
N ALA A 36 6.63 -3.58 -6.06
CA ALA A 36 6.82 -2.18 -5.67
C ALA A 36 5.49 -1.50 -5.33
N TYR A 37 4.44 -1.72 -6.12
CA TYR A 37 3.10 -1.19 -5.86
C TYR A 37 2.51 -1.73 -4.55
N THR A 38 2.59 -3.04 -4.31
CA THR A 38 2.07 -3.67 -3.09
C THR A 38 2.86 -3.28 -1.85
N ILE A 39 4.19 -3.18 -1.92
CA ILE A 39 5.03 -2.71 -0.82
C ILE A 39 4.76 -1.24 -0.53
N ALA A 40 4.75 -0.37 -1.54
CA ALA A 40 4.47 1.06 -1.36
C ALA A 40 3.05 1.28 -0.81
N GLY A 41 2.05 0.60 -1.38
CA GLY A 41 0.67 0.60 -0.89
C GLY A 41 0.58 0.12 0.56
N SER A 42 1.25 -0.98 0.90
CA SER A 42 1.27 -1.50 2.27
C SER A 42 1.95 -0.55 3.24
N LEU A 43 3.06 0.10 2.89
CA LEU A 43 3.71 1.08 3.77
C LEU A 43 2.85 2.36 3.97
N LEU A 44 2.06 2.75 2.97
CA LEU A 44 1.08 3.84 3.13
C LEU A 44 -0.14 3.41 3.96
N LEU A 45 -0.57 2.16 3.81
CA LEU A 45 -1.78 1.65 4.45
C LEU A 45 -1.53 1.21 5.89
N LEU A 46 -0.36 0.64 6.19
CA LEU A 46 0.03 0.11 7.49
C LEU A 46 -0.21 1.09 8.66
N PRO A 47 0.27 2.35 8.63
CA PRO A 47 0.02 3.28 9.74
C PRO A 47 -1.47 3.61 9.94
N ASN A 48 -2.24 3.68 8.84
CA ASN A 48 -3.68 3.90 8.92
C ASN A 48 -4.41 2.65 9.44
N ALA A 49 -4.01 1.47 8.99
CA ALA A 49 -4.57 0.20 9.41
C ALA A 49 -4.30 -0.06 10.90
N THR A 50 -3.10 0.24 11.40
CA THR A 50 -2.78 0.12 12.83
C THR A 50 -3.58 1.09 13.69
N ALA A 51 -3.81 2.31 13.22
CA ALA A 51 -4.65 3.27 13.91
C ALA A 51 -6.10 2.76 13.99
N TRP A 52 -6.63 2.25 12.88
CA TRP A 52 -7.99 1.70 12.81
C TRP A 52 -8.17 0.45 13.67
N PHE A 53 -7.19 -0.45 13.66
CA PHE A 53 -7.17 -1.65 14.51
C PHE A 53 -7.16 -1.30 15.99
N THR A 54 -6.36 -0.31 16.40
CA THR A 54 -6.28 0.12 17.80
C THR A 54 -7.63 0.67 18.27
N THR A 55 -8.29 1.49 17.44
CA THR A 55 -9.64 1.98 17.73
C THR A 55 -10.67 0.86 17.81
N SER A 56 -10.60 -0.12 16.90
CA SER A 56 -11.52 -1.26 16.87
C SER A 56 -11.37 -2.15 18.11
N LEU A 57 -10.14 -2.45 18.53
CA LEU A 57 -9.87 -3.19 19.76
C LEU A 57 -10.32 -2.42 21.00
N LYS A 58 -10.18 -1.09 21.02
CA LYS A 58 -10.69 -0.27 22.11
C LYS A 58 -12.22 -0.26 22.17
N SER A 59 -12.90 -0.23 21.02
CA SER A 59 -14.36 -0.30 20.96
C SER A 59 -14.87 -1.63 21.52
N LEU A 60 -14.28 -2.76 21.10
CA LEU A 60 -14.71 -4.08 21.56
C LEU A 60 -14.56 -4.28 23.07
N GLY A 61 -13.50 -3.74 23.68
CA GLY A 61 -13.31 -3.82 25.13
C GLY A 61 -14.15 -2.84 25.95
N ASP A 62 -14.84 -1.89 25.31
CA ASP A 62 -15.78 -0.96 25.97
C ASP A 62 -17.18 -1.59 26.09
N ASP A 63 -17.61 -2.33 25.07
CA ASP A 63 -18.88 -3.09 25.04
C ASP A 63 -18.96 -4.19 26.12
N ASP A 64 -17.83 -4.74 26.58
CA ASP A 64 -17.79 -5.77 27.63
C ASP A 64 -18.02 -5.21 29.06
N ASN A 65 -18.08 -3.89 29.23
CA ASN A 65 -18.13 -3.20 30.52
C ASN A 65 -19.50 -2.54 30.84
N GLU A 66 -20.51 -2.79 30.01
CA GLU A 66 -21.92 -2.41 30.25
C GLU A 66 -22.78 -3.58 30.78
#